data_AF-C7LXN3-F1
#
_entry.id   AF-C7LXN3-F1
#
_cell.length_a   1.000
_cell.length_b   1.000
_cell.length_c   1.000
_cell.angle_alpha   90.00
_cell.angle_beta   90.00
_cell.angle_gamma   90.00
#
_symmetry.space_group_name_H-M   'P 1'
#
loop_
_entity.id
_entity.type
_entity.pdbx_description
1 polymer ?
#
loop_
_entity_poly.entity_id
_entity_poly.type
_entity_poly.pdbx_seq_one_letter_code
_entity_poly.pdbx_strand_id
1 'polypeptide(L)'
;MTSQNVNESESQQIKTIEKEIARFKAEQDEAQAKVKELLLQEDPARGITFHEDIFRLQQDKLRLDTEIQILRVKLRRLASTW
;
A
#
# COMPACT_ATOMS: atom_id res chain seq x y z
N MET A 1 22.32 18.72 24.12
CA MET A 1 22.01 19.05 22.70
C MET A 1 21.64 17.84 21.85
N THR A 2 22.12 16.62 22.16
CA THR A 2 21.93 15.42 21.32
C THR A 2 20.51 14.82 21.34
N SER A 3 19.84 14.82 22.50
CA SER A 3 18.54 14.14 22.67
C SER A 3 17.38 14.81 21.92
N GLN A 4 17.43 16.13 21.73
CA GLN A 4 16.36 16.88 21.08
C GLN A 4 16.38 16.70 19.55
N ASN A 5 17.57 16.57 18.96
CA ASN A 5 17.77 16.34 17.53
C ASN A 5 17.37 14.90 17.11
N VAL A 6 17.65 13.92 17.97
CA VAL A 6 17.23 12.51 17.77
C VAL A 6 15.69 12.40 17.74
N ASN A 7 15.00 13.01 18.70
CA ASN A 7 13.53 12.98 18.75
C ASN A 7 12.88 13.65 17.52
N GLU A 8 13.46 14.73 17.02
CA GLU A 8 12.97 15.42 15.83
C GLU A 8 13.19 14.58 14.56
N SER A 9 14.34 13.90 14.45
CA SER A 9 14.63 12.97 13.36
C SER A 9 13.66 11.79 13.34
N GLU A 10 13.39 11.18 14.51
CA GLU A 10 12.45 10.07 14.65
C GLU A 10 11.01 10.50 14.33
N SER A 11 10.60 11.69 14.77
CA SER A 11 9.29 12.26 14.45
C SER A 11 9.10 12.45 12.94
N GLN A 12 10.16 12.91 12.23
CA GLN A 12 10.12 13.08 10.79
C GLN A 12 10.07 11.74 10.03
N GLN A 13 10.78 10.72 10.54
CA GLN A 13 10.71 9.36 9.99
C GLN A 13 9.32 8.75 10.15
N ILE A 14 8.70 8.91 11.32
CA ILE A 14 7.31 8.48 11.57
C ILE A 14 6.35 9.09 10.56
N LYS A 15 6.38 10.43 10.38
CA LYS A 15 5.52 11.13 9.40
C LYS A 15 5.73 10.64 7.97
N THR A 16 6.98 10.33 7.62
CA THR A 16 7.33 9.81 6.29
C THR A 16 6.71 8.43 6.07
N ILE A 17 6.88 7.54 7.05
CA ILE A 17 6.33 6.18 7.01
C ILE A 17 4.79 6.22 6.96
N GLU A 18 4.14 7.09 7.74
CA GLU A 18 2.69 7.25 7.71
C GLU A 18 2.18 7.72 6.35
N LYS A 19 2.88 8.68 5.72
CA LYS A 19 2.55 9.15 4.36
C LYS A 19 2.71 8.04 3.33
N GLU A 20 3.75 7.22 3.42
CA GLU A 20 3.96 6.08 2.53
C GLU A 20 2.86 5.02 2.70
N ILE A 21 2.48 4.68 3.94
CA ILE A 21 1.35 3.77 4.20
C ILE A 21 0.06 4.32 3.60
N ALA A 22 -0.22 5.63 3.75
CA ALA A 22 -1.40 6.25 3.18
C ALA A 22 -1.39 6.18 1.65
N ARG A 23 -0.24 6.42 1.01
CA ARG A 23 -0.10 6.30 -0.45
C ARG A 23 -0.38 4.87 -0.92
N PHE A 24 0.25 3.87 -0.30
CA PHE A 24 0.05 2.48 -0.68
C PHE A 24 -1.39 2.00 -0.47
N LYS A 25 -2.09 2.49 0.57
CA LYS A 25 -3.52 2.20 0.73
C LYS A 25 -4.36 2.77 -0.41
N ALA A 26 -4.09 4.00 -0.84
CA ALA A 26 -4.78 4.59 -1.98
C ALA A 26 -4.53 3.77 -3.27
N GLU A 27 -3.28 3.37 -3.51
CA GLU A 27 -2.92 2.49 -4.65
C GLU A 27 -3.67 1.14 -4.59
N GLN A 28 -3.85 0.55 -3.39
CA GLN A 28 -4.63 -0.68 -3.22
C GLN A 28 -6.11 -0.49 -3.53
N ASP A 29 -6.70 0.60 -3.05
CA ASP A 29 -8.10 0.93 -3.28
C ASP A 29 -8.36 1.15 -4.78
N GLU A 30 -7.44 1.84 -5.47
CA GLU A 30 -7.47 2.02 -6.92
C GLU A 30 -7.36 0.69 -7.67
N ALA A 31 -6.40 -0.17 -7.33
CA ALA A 31 -6.25 -1.48 -7.96
C ALA A 31 -7.52 -2.34 -7.75
N GLN A 32 -8.10 -2.31 -6.55
CA GLN A 32 -9.32 -3.04 -6.23
C GLN A 32 -10.54 -2.50 -6.98
N ALA A 33 -10.64 -1.17 -7.16
CA ALA A 33 -11.68 -0.54 -7.97
C ALA A 33 -11.52 -0.95 -9.45
N LYS A 34 -10.29 -0.96 -9.97
CA LYS A 34 -10.02 -1.35 -11.35
C LYS A 34 -10.36 -2.81 -11.62
N VAL A 35 -10.04 -3.72 -10.70
CA VAL A 35 -10.46 -5.13 -10.80
C VAL A 35 -11.98 -5.25 -10.92
N LYS A 36 -12.74 -4.50 -10.10
CA LYS A 36 -14.21 -4.51 -10.17
C LYS A 36 -14.71 -3.98 -11.51
N GLU A 37 -14.10 -2.90 -12.01
CA GLU A 37 -14.42 -2.32 -13.31
C GLU A 37 -14.20 -3.33 -14.45
N LEU A 38 -13.04 -3.99 -14.47
CA LEU A 38 -12.70 -4.99 -15.49
C LEU A 38 -13.66 -6.17 -15.47
N LEU A 39 -13.98 -6.70 -14.29
CA LEU A 39 -14.96 -7.80 -14.14
C LEU A 39 -16.35 -7.41 -14.65
N LEU A 40 -16.77 -6.15 -14.48
CA LEU A 40 -18.05 -5.67 -14.99
C LEU A 40 -18.06 -5.50 -16.51
N GLN A 41 -16.88 -5.29 -17.12
CA GLN A 41 -16.72 -5.14 -18.56
C GLN A 41 -16.55 -6.48 -19.29
N GLU A 42 -16.31 -7.58 -18.56
CA GLU A 42 -16.20 -8.89 -19.17
C GLU A 42 -17.53 -9.31 -19.82
N ASP A 43 -17.44 -9.83 -21.04
CA ASP A 43 -18.53 -10.50 -21.73
C ASP A 43 -17.99 -11.81 -22.31
N PRO A 44 -18.03 -12.90 -21.51
CA PRO A 44 -17.53 -14.19 -21.95
C PRO A 44 -18.24 -14.74 -23.19
N ALA A 45 -19.52 -14.40 -23.40
CA ALA A 45 -20.28 -14.83 -24.57
C ALA A 45 -19.76 -14.19 -25.86
N ARG A 46 -19.16 -13.00 -25.75
CA ARG A 46 -18.48 -12.29 -26.85
C ARG A 46 -16.96 -12.45 -26.84
N GLY A 47 -16.42 -13.26 -25.93
CA GLY A 47 -14.98 -13.50 -25.78
C GLY A 47 -14.19 -12.34 -25.16
N ILE A 48 -14.86 -11.37 -24.54
CA ILE A 48 -14.21 -10.24 -23.87
C ILE A 48 -13.87 -10.66 -22.43
N THR A 49 -12.58 -10.83 -22.14
CA THR A 49 -12.07 -11.15 -20.80
C THR A 49 -10.81 -10.34 -20.49
N PHE A 50 -10.57 -10.07 -19.21
CA PHE A 50 -9.45 -9.26 -18.73
C PHE A 50 -8.63 -10.01 -17.67
N HIS A 51 -8.58 -11.34 -17.76
CA HIS A 51 -7.97 -12.21 -16.76
C HIS A 51 -6.49 -11.87 -16.47
N GLU A 52 -5.69 -11.53 -17.48
CA GLU A 52 -4.29 -11.12 -17.27
C GLU A 52 -4.18 -9.83 -16.47
N ASP A 53 -4.97 -8.81 -16.81
CA ASP A 53 -4.96 -7.51 -16.15
C ASP A 53 -5.47 -7.62 -14.71
N ILE A 54 -6.55 -8.38 -14.50
CA ILE A 54 -7.09 -8.66 -13.17
C ILE A 54 -6.05 -9.39 -12.32
N PHE A 55 -5.37 -10.39 -12.88
CA PHE A 55 -4.33 -11.13 -12.16
C PHE A 55 -3.16 -10.23 -11.77
N ARG A 56 -2.67 -9.37 -12.68
CA ARG A 56 -1.59 -8.41 -12.38
C ARG A 56 -1.99 -7.44 -11.27
N LEU A 57 -3.18 -6.87 -11.34
CA LEU A 57 -3.70 -5.96 -10.30
C LEU A 57 -3.82 -6.66 -8.93
N GLN A 58 -4.20 -7.94 -8.91
CA GLN A 58 -4.24 -8.72 -7.68
C GLN A 58 -2.84 -8.99 -7.12
N GLN A 59 -1.85 -9.28 -7.98
CA GLN A 59 -0.46 -9.42 -7.57
C GLN A 59 0.10 -8.10 -7.01
N ASP A 60 -0.19 -6.98 -7.66
CA ASP A 60 0.23 -5.66 -7.20
C ASP A 60 -0.37 -5.32 -5.84
N LYS A 61 -1.64 -5.64 -5.62
CA LYS A 61 -2.29 -5.48 -4.32
C LYS A 61 -1.58 -6.30 -3.22
N LEU A 62 -1.21 -7.55 -3.50
CA LEU A 62 -0.46 -8.41 -2.56
C LEU A 62 0.94 -7.85 -2.25
N ARG A 63 1.63 -7.30 -3.25
CA ARG A 63 2.89 -6.60 -3.06
C ARG A 63 2.72 -5.39 -2.13
N LEU A 64 1.71 -4.55 -2.40
CA LEU A 64 1.40 -3.38 -1.59
C LEU A 64 1.03 -3.74 -0.14
N ASP A 65 0.28 -4.83 0.07
CA ASP A 65 -0.05 -5.35 1.41
C ASP A 65 1.22 -5.65 2.20
N THR A 66 2.18 -6.30 1.54
CA THR A 66 3.47 -6.66 2.14
C THR A 66 4.27 -5.41 2.51
N GLU A 67 4.35 -4.41 1.62
CA GLU A 67 5.04 -3.15 1.90
C GLU A 67 4.41 -2.41 3.09
N ILE A 68 3.08 -2.36 3.17
CA ILE A 68 2.36 -1.78 4.31
C ILE A 68 2.69 -2.52 5.60
N GLN A 69 2.76 -3.85 5.58
CA GLN A 69 3.13 -4.63 6.76
C GLN A 69 4.56 -4.32 7.23
N ILE A 70 5.51 -4.24 6.31
CA ILE A 70 6.91 -3.87 6.60
C ILE A 70 6.96 -2.47 7.24
N LEU A 71 6.27 -1.50 6.64
CA LEU A 71 6.21 -0.13 7.16
C LEU A 71 5.55 -0.06 8.54
N ARG A 72 4.47 -0.81 8.78
CA ARG A 72 3.83 -0.90 10.11
C ARG A 72 4.77 -1.46 11.17
N VAL A 73 5.59 -2.46 10.83
CA VAL A 73 6.61 -2.99 11.74
C VAL A 73 7.67 -1.94 12.04
N LYS A 74 8.16 -1.21 11.02
CA LYS A 74 9.09 -0.09 11.22
C LYS A 74 8.52 0.99 12.14
N LEU A 75 7.27 1.41 11.87
CA LEU A 75 6.57 2.41 12.68
C LEU A 75 6.44 1.96 14.14
N ARG A 76 6.06 0.69 14.37
CA ARG A 76 5.96 0.13 15.73
C ARG A 76 7.30 0.14 16.46
N ARG A 77 8.41 -0.14 15.77
CA ARG A 77 9.75 -0.10 16.37
C ARG A 77 10.16 1.32 16.77
N LEU A 78 9.91 2.30 15.90
CA LEU A 78 10.17 3.71 16.20
C LEU A 78 9.30 4.19 17.38
N ALA A 79 8.02 3.82 17.40
CA ALA A 79 7.09 4.20 18.48
C ALA A 79 7.35 3.48 19.81
N SER A 80 7.87 2.24 19.79
CA SER A 80 8.16 1.44 20.98
C SER A 80 9.52 1.76 21.63
N THR A 81 10.27 2.73 21.10
CA THR A 81 11.56 3.17 21.66
C THR A 81 11.39 4.19 22.81
N TRP A 82 10.17 4.35 23.33
CA TRP A 82 9.80 5.21 24.46
C TRP A 82 9.31 4.41 25.66
#